data_AF-A0A7Z9XJ68-F1
#
_entry.id   AF-A0A7Z9XJ68-F1
#
_cell.length_a   1.000
_cell.length_b   1.000
_cell.length_c   1.000
_cell.angle_alpha   90.00
_cell.angle_beta   90.00
_cell.angle_gamma   90.00
#
_symmetry.space_group_name_H-M   'P 1'
#
loop_
_entity.id
_entity.type
_entity.pdbx_description
1 polymer ?
#
loop_
_entity_poly.entity_id
_entity_poly.type
_entity_poly.pdbx_seq_one_letter_code
_entity_poly.pdbx_strand_id
1 'polypeptide(L)'
;MPEALFHRLNETARAISRLGEDGSLSPEEARAQMAAAIVRLLPDDARAAILPARGAPSEAAIFPLTDDLVLAVMLPPGRELTPEQRAGVENAAIHAAAALARVQDAARMQVSLQRKEEELARLRRADMLISSRLGLQETLESILQMALEVTGARYGIFRLVDEDRQRLITRAFAGDDLGHPHTEALPLDESTITGQAAVSRKTLCIADVRDPVWRRVYYPLDKDMKMRSELVTPLIAPSGRLEGVLNLESPDVGAFSDEDALLLQSFAIQAVIAIQEARLLDALQDLSARLLADPPTVIYRQVVELARKLLGAPHAGLWRRTPAQLLLQALQPRDAAPPEGLLPAMVQTLHHSAPAHIPLGPA
;
A
#
# COMPACT_ATOMS: atom_id res chain seq x y z
N MET A 1 4.72 -31.28 11.86
CA MET A 1 4.67 -32.76 12.02
C MET A 1 5.08 -33.58 10.79
N PRO A 2 5.12 -33.07 9.54
CA PRO A 2 5.68 -33.83 8.39
C PRO A 2 7.22 -33.86 8.30
N GLU A 3 7.91 -32.77 8.66
CA GLU A 3 9.39 -32.65 8.50
C GLU A 3 10.19 -33.67 9.33
N ALA A 4 9.77 -33.99 10.55
CA ALA A 4 10.50 -34.92 11.42
C ALA A 4 10.39 -36.38 10.98
N LEU A 5 9.36 -36.73 10.21
CA LEU A 5 9.19 -38.03 9.58
C LEU A 5 10.09 -38.12 8.34
N PHE A 6 10.09 -37.06 7.55
CA PHE A 6 10.89 -36.90 6.33
C PHE A 6 12.39 -36.96 6.62
N HIS A 7 12.86 -36.24 7.64
CA HIS A 7 14.27 -36.27 8.06
C HIS A 7 14.72 -37.68 8.48
N ARG A 8 13.88 -38.41 9.24
CA ARG A 8 14.18 -39.77 9.70
C ARG A 8 14.18 -40.78 8.56
N LEU A 9 13.28 -40.65 7.59
CA LEU A 9 13.28 -41.48 6.37
C LEU A 9 14.55 -41.24 5.54
N ASN A 10 14.98 -39.98 5.41
CA ASN A 10 16.15 -39.61 4.61
C ASN A 10 17.48 -40.04 5.28
N GLU A 11 17.60 -39.90 6.61
CA GLU A 11 18.76 -40.42 7.37
C GLU A 11 18.87 -41.94 7.28
N THR A 12 17.73 -42.64 7.40
CA THR A 12 17.70 -44.11 7.31
C THR A 12 18.03 -44.59 5.90
N ALA A 13 17.57 -43.87 4.87
CA ALA A 13 17.91 -44.17 3.49
C ALA A 13 19.40 -43.98 3.19
N ARG A 14 19.99 -42.88 3.69
CA ARG A 14 21.44 -42.61 3.54
C ARG A 14 22.30 -43.64 4.28
N ALA A 15 21.87 -44.08 5.47
CA ALA A 15 22.60 -45.09 6.25
C ALA A 15 22.63 -46.46 5.55
N ILE A 16 21.52 -46.87 4.94
CA ILE A 16 21.42 -48.17 4.25
C ILE A 16 22.13 -48.14 2.89
N SER A 17 22.10 -47.02 2.16
CA SER A 17 22.90 -46.87 0.93
C SER A 17 24.40 -46.99 1.17
N ARG A 18 24.93 -46.40 2.25
CA ARG A 18 26.36 -46.54 2.63
C ARG A 18 26.74 -47.99 2.93
N LEU A 19 25.87 -48.75 3.59
CA LEU A 19 26.09 -50.18 3.87
C LEU A 19 26.14 -51.04 2.59
N GLY A 20 25.41 -50.63 1.54
CA GLY A 20 25.49 -51.26 0.22
C GLY A 20 26.76 -50.90 -0.56
N GLU A 21 27.24 -49.66 -0.44
CA GLU A 21 28.48 -49.19 -1.10
C GLU A 21 29.76 -49.80 -0.48
N ASP A 22 29.75 -50.07 0.83
CA ASP A 22 30.85 -50.72 1.55
C ASP A 22 30.92 -52.25 1.32
N GLY A 23 30.06 -52.80 0.45
CA GLY A 23 30.01 -54.23 0.12
C GLY A 23 29.52 -55.14 1.24
N SER A 24 29.01 -54.57 2.33
CA SER A 24 28.60 -55.29 3.54
C SER A 24 27.23 -55.98 3.44
N LEU A 25 26.43 -55.60 2.45
CA LEU A 25 25.13 -56.19 2.12
C LEU A 25 25.06 -56.41 0.61
N SER A 26 24.44 -57.51 0.18
CA SER A 26 24.09 -57.63 -1.23
C SER A 26 23.08 -56.53 -1.61
N PRO A 27 23.05 -56.07 -2.88
CA PRO A 27 22.10 -55.05 -3.32
C PRO A 27 20.63 -55.41 -3.06
N GLU A 28 20.34 -56.72 -2.95
CA GLU A 28 19.01 -57.26 -2.68
C GLU A 28 18.64 -57.20 -1.18
N GLU A 29 19.59 -57.52 -0.29
CA GLU A 29 19.43 -57.41 1.16
C GLU A 29 19.35 -55.95 1.64
N ALA A 30 20.15 -55.06 1.03
CA ALA A 30 20.08 -53.62 1.28
C ALA A 30 18.70 -53.05 0.90
N ARG A 31 18.12 -53.51 -0.21
CA ARG A 31 16.76 -53.14 -0.65
C ARG A 31 15.68 -53.66 0.30
N ALA A 32 15.78 -54.89 0.79
CA ALA A 32 14.83 -55.48 1.73
C ALA A 32 14.83 -54.77 3.09
N GLN A 33 16.02 -54.43 3.61
CA GLN A 33 16.14 -53.65 4.85
C GLN A 33 15.62 -52.22 4.70
N MET A 34 15.85 -51.59 3.54
CA MET A 34 15.31 -50.27 3.22
C MET A 34 13.77 -50.26 3.24
N ALA A 35 13.15 -51.25 2.59
CA ALA A 35 11.68 -51.39 2.55
C ALA A 35 11.09 -51.61 3.95
N ALA A 36 11.70 -52.47 4.76
CA ALA A 36 11.25 -52.74 6.13
C ALA A 36 11.39 -51.51 7.05
N ALA A 37 12.44 -50.70 6.86
CA ALA A 37 12.66 -49.49 7.63
C ALA A 37 11.66 -48.38 7.26
N ILE A 38 11.38 -48.19 5.96
CA ILE A 38 10.38 -47.23 5.46
C ILE A 38 8.99 -47.57 6.00
N VAL A 39 8.57 -48.84 5.97
CA VAL A 39 7.27 -49.28 6.50
C VAL A 39 7.12 -49.04 8.02
N ARG A 40 8.22 -49.10 8.79
CA ARG A 40 8.21 -48.83 10.24
C ARG A 40 8.13 -47.35 10.57
N LEU A 41 8.61 -46.49 9.68
CA LEU A 41 8.68 -45.05 9.87
C LEU A 41 7.42 -44.31 9.40
N LEU A 42 6.48 -44.97 8.71
CA LEU A 42 5.22 -44.36 8.30
C LEU A 42 4.26 -44.19 9.51
N PRO A 43 3.39 -43.17 9.50
CA PRO A 43 2.38 -43.01 10.55
C PRO A 43 1.32 -44.13 10.48
N ASP A 44 0.65 -44.42 11.61
CA ASP A 44 -0.16 -45.64 11.76
C ASP A 44 -1.37 -45.73 10.82
N ASP A 45 -1.91 -44.59 10.38
CA ASP A 45 -2.97 -44.48 9.38
C ASP A 45 -2.48 -44.91 7.97
N ALA A 46 -1.27 -44.49 7.59
CA ALA A 46 -0.62 -44.93 6.36
C ALA A 46 -0.20 -46.42 6.43
N ARG A 47 0.29 -46.89 7.59
CA ARG A 47 0.63 -48.32 7.79
C ARG A 47 -0.60 -49.22 7.67
N ALA A 48 -1.74 -48.79 8.20
CA ALA A 48 -3.01 -49.52 8.12
C ALA A 48 -3.59 -49.57 6.70
N ALA A 49 -3.33 -48.54 5.87
CA ALA A 49 -3.73 -48.54 4.45
C ALA A 49 -2.83 -49.42 3.56
N ILE A 50 -1.59 -49.67 3.99
CA ILE A 50 -0.55 -50.37 3.22
C ILE A 50 -0.46 -51.87 3.56
N LEU A 51 -0.79 -52.27 4.80
CA LEU A 51 -0.81 -53.66 5.23
C LEU A 51 -2.24 -54.24 5.15
N PRO A 52 -2.54 -55.18 4.24
CA PRO A 52 -3.80 -55.91 4.32
C PRO A 52 -3.80 -56.76 5.59
N ALA A 53 -4.98 -56.89 6.22
CA ALA A 53 -5.24 -57.40 7.57
C ALA A 53 -4.80 -58.86 7.88
N ARG A 54 -3.89 -59.48 7.12
CA ARG A 54 -3.38 -60.85 7.36
C ARG A 54 -1.92 -61.02 6.93
N GLY A 55 -0.99 -60.65 7.81
CA GLY A 55 0.20 -61.45 8.18
C GLY A 55 1.21 -61.94 7.13
N ALA A 56 1.18 -61.55 5.85
CA ALA A 56 2.19 -61.97 4.87
C ALA A 56 3.21 -60.84 4.58
N PRO A 57 4.53 -61.14 4.47
CA PRO A 57 5.50 -60.16 3.99
C PRO A 57 5.16 -59.79 2.56
N SER A 58 4.79 -58.54 2.34
CA SER A 58 4.55 -57.97 1.02
C SER A 58 5.90 -57.48 0.49
N GLU A 59 6.37 -58.00 -0.64
CA GLU A 59 7.61 -57.50 -1.26
C GLU A 59 7.36 -56.11 -1.83
N ALA A 60 8.31 -55.19 -1.66
CA ALA A 60 8.19 -53.81 -2.13
C ALA A 60 9.30 -53.49 -3.14
N ALA A 61 8.92 -52.98 -4.30
CA ALA A 61 9.86 -52.41 -5.27
C ALA A 61 9.99 -50.90 -5.02
N ILE A 62 11.22 -50.43 -4.81
CA ILE A 62 11.53 -49.03 -4.52
C ILE A 62 12.22 -48.42 -5.73
N PHE A 63 11.74 -47.26 -6.16
CA PHE A 63 12.27 -46.48 -7.27
C PHE A 63 12.59 -45.06 -6.79
N PRO A 64 13.85 -44.61 -6.87
CA PRO A 64 14.21 -43.24 -6.51
C PRO A 64 13.60 -42.24 -7.49
N LEU A 65 12.94 -41.20 -6.97
CA LEU A 65 12.42 -40.09 -7.75
C LEU A 65 13.42 -38.92 -7.67
N THR A 66 13.76 -38.45 -6.48
CA THR A 66 14.78 -37.41 -6.25
C THR A 66 15.64 -37.77 -5.05
N ASP A 67 16.68 -36.98 -4.75
CA ASP A 67 17.55 -37.19 -3.57
C ASP A 67 16.76 -37.29 -2.25
N ASP A 68 15.55 -36.74 -2.22
CA ASP A 68 14.69 -36.70 -1.04
C ASP A 68 13.31 -37.35 -1.26
N LEU A 69 13.06 -38.03 -2.40
CA LEU A 69 11.75 -38.62 -2.72
C LEU A 69 11.90 -40.00 -3.36
N VAL A 70 11.13 -40.98 -2.87
CA VAL A 70 11.13 -42.38 -3.37
C VAL A 70 9.70 -42.85 -3.62
N LEU A 71 9.50 -43.58 -4.72
CA LEU A 71 8.26 -44.30 -5.03
C LEU A 71 8.39 -45.74 -4.54
N ALA A 72 7.52 -46.16 -3.63
CA ALA A 72 7.43 -47.55 -3.18
C ALA A 72 6.18 -48.20 -3.80
N VAL A 73 6.38 -49.32 -4.49
CA VAL A 73 5.31 -50.12 -5.11
C VAL A 73 5.21 -51.45 -4.36
N MET A 74 4.06 -51.71 -3.76
CA MET A 74 3.80 -52.96 -3.01
C MET A 74 3.35 -54.07 -3.94
N LEU A 75 3.98 -55.24 -3.85
CA LEU A 75 3.69 -56.42 -4.66
C LEU A 75 3.05 -57.52 -3.80
N PRO A 76 2.13 -58.32 -4.39
CA PRO A 76 1.65 -59.55 -3.77
C PRO A 76 2.81 -60.54 -3.51
N PRO A 77 2.74 -61.36 -2.45
CA PRO A 77 3.79 -62.32 -2.13
C PRO A 77 4.05 -63.31 -3.27
N GLY A 78 5.32 -63.50 -3.64
CA GLY A 78 5.76 -64.41 -4.71
C GLY A 78 5.64 -63.83 -6.13
N ARG A 79 5.36 -62.54 -6.28
CA ARG A 79 5.29 -61.86 -7.58
C ARG A 79 6.45 -60.89 -7.75
N GLU A 80 7.38 -61.24 -8.63
CA GLU A 80 8.45 -60.34 -9.06
C GLU A 80 8.01 -59.51 -10.29
N LEU A 81 8.53 -58.29 -10.38
CA LEU A 81 8.42 -57.49 -11.60
C LEU A 81 9.36 -58.06 -12.66
N THR A 82 8.87 -58.29 -13.87
CA THR A 82 9.73 -58.65 -14.99
C THR A 82 10.72 -57.50 -15.29
N PRO A 83 11.87 -57.77 -15.92
CA PRO A 83 12.84 -56.73 -16.29
C PRO A 83 12.21 -55.58 -17.09
N GLU A 84 11.28 -55.89 -17.98
CA GLU A 84 10.54 -54.92 -18.80
C GLU A 84 9.58 -54.06 -17.97
N GLN A 85 8.86 -54.68 -17.02
CA GLN A 85 7.97 -53.96 -16.10
C GLN A 85 8.74 -53.04 -15.16
N ARG A 86 9.91 -53.49 -14.68
CA ARG A 86 10.81 -52.69 -13.85
C ARG A 86 11.34 -51.47 -14.61
N ALA A 87 11.85 -51.68 -15.83
CA ALA A 87 12.34 -50.60 -16.68
C ALA A 87 11.24 -49.57 -17.03
N GLY A 88 10.00 -50.03 -17.22
CA GLY A 88 8.85 -49.14 -17.43
C GLY A 88 8.55 -48.23 -16.24
N VAL A 89 8.59 -48.76 -15.02
CA VAL A 89 8.37 -47.98 -13.79
C VAL A 89 9.56 -47.05 -13.49
N GLU A 90 10.79 -47.48 -13.76
CA GLU A 90 11.99 -46.63 -13.66
C GLU A 90 11.91 -45.42 -14.60
N ASN A 91 11.54 -45.63 -15.86
CA ASN A 91 11.34 -44.53 -16.80
C ASN A 91 10.22 -43.57 -16.35
N ALA A 92 9.09 -44.10 -15.86
CA ALA A 92 8.01 -43.29 -15.33
C ALA A 92 8.44 -42.48 -14.09
N ALA A 93 9.27 -43.07 -13.21
CA ALA A 93 9.84 -42.39 -12.05
C ALA A 93 10.79 -41.26 -12.46
N ILE A 94 11.68 -41.49 -13.43
CA ILE A 94 12.57 -40.45 -13.98
C ILE A 94 11.75 -39.28 -14.55
N HIS A 95 10.68 -39.56 -15.30
CA HIS A 95 9.80 -38.52 -15.83
C HIS A 95 9.03 -37.76 -14.74
N ALA A 96 8.54 -38.46 -13.72
CA ALA A 96 7.86 -37.85 -12.58
C ALA A 96 8.80 -36.95 -11.76
N ALA A 97 10.04 -37.38 -11.54
CA ALA A 97 11.09 -36.61 -10.89
C ALA A 97 11.40 -35.30 -11.63
N ALA A 98 11.61 -35.40 -12.94
CA ALA A 98 11.84 -34.23 -13.79
C ALA A 98 10.63 -33.28 -13.78
N ALA A 99 9.40 -33.80 -13.73
CA ALA A 99 8.20 -32.98 -13.61
C ALA A 99 8.11 -32.27 -12.26
N LEU A 100 8.42 -32.95 -11.16
CA LEU A 100 8.42 -32.37 -9.81
C LEU A 100 9.50 -31.28 -9.65
N ALA A 101 10.71 -31.51 -10.16
CA ALA A 101 11.78 -30.52 -10.15
C ALA A 101 11.37 -29.25 -10.90
N ARG A 102 10.77 -29.39 -12.10
CA ARG A 102 10.25 -28.24 -12.87
C ARG A 102 9.17 -27.46 -12.11
N VAL A 103 8.26 -28.16 -11.40
CA VAL A 103 7.22 -27.50 -10.60
C VAL A 103 7.82 -26.73 -9.42
N GLN A 104 8.82 -27.31 -8.74
CA GLN A 104 9.51 -26.64 -7.64
C GLN A 104 10.32 -25.43 -8.10
N ASP A 105 11.05 -25.56 -9.21
CA ASP A 105 11.82 -24.46 -9.79
C ASP A 105 10.91 -23.33 -10.26
N ALA A 106 9.79 -23.66 -10.91
CA ALA A 106 8.77 -22.68 -11.28
C ALA A 106 8.20 -21.97 -10.05
N ALA A 107 7.89 -22.69 -8.97
CA ALA A 107 7.40 -22.11 -7.73
C ALA A 107 8.44 -21.16 -7.09
N ARG A 108 9.72 -21.55 -7.04
CA ARG A 108 10.81 -20.71 -6.53
C ARG A 108 11.00 -19.45 -7.38
N MET A 109 10.98 -19.60 -8.71
CA MET A 109 11.10 -18.49 -9.64
C MET A 109 9.93 -17.52 -9.48
N GLN A 110 8.73 -18.03 -9.27
CA GLN A 110 7.53 -17.22 -9.08
C GLN A 110 7.60 -16.42 -7.77
N VAL A 111 8.01 -17.05 -6.66
CA VAL A 111 8.24 -16.35 -5.39
C VAL A 111 9.32 -15.28 -5.53
N SER A 112 10.41 -15.57 -6.26
CA SER A 112 11.49 -14.61 -6.51
C SER A 112 11.05 -13.42 -7.37
N LEU A 113 10.27 -13.67 -8.43
CA LEU A 113 9.68 -12.63 -9.27
C LEU A 113 8.73 -11.76 -8.46
N GLN A 114 7.85 -12.36 -7.66
CA GLN A 114 6.89 -11.64 -6.84
C GLN A 114 7.59 -10.75 -5.81
N ARG A 115 8.66 -11.25 -5.16
CA ARG A 115 9.50 -10.45 -4.25
C ARG A 115 10.17 -9.27 -4.97
N LYS A 116 10.68 -9.48 -6.19
CA LYS A 116 11.27 -8.42 -7.01
C LYS A 116 10.24 -7.39 -7.45
N GLU A 117 9.04 -7.81 -7.81
CA GLU A 117 7.92 -6.91 -8.15
C GLU A 117 7.53 -6.04 -6.95
N GLU A 118 7.42 -6.62 -5.76
CA GLU A 118 7.15 -5.88 -4.52
C GLU A 118 8.25 -4.86 -4.18
N GLU A 119 9.52 -5.22 -4.38
CA GLU A 119 10.64 -4.32 -4.18
C GLU A 119 10.64 -3.16 -5.17
N LEU A 120 10.47 -3.44 -6.46
CA LEU A 120 10.34 -2.42 -7.51
C LEU A 120 9.10 -1.54 -7.34
N ALA A 121 7.99 -2.09 -6.83
CA ALA A 121 6.79 -1.33 -6.52
C ALA A 121 7.05 -0.34 -5.37
N ARG A 122 7.78 -0.77 -4.32
CA ARG A 122 8.15 0.11 -3.20
C ARG A 122 9.09 1.23 -3.63
N LEU A 123 10.11 0.93 -4.46
CA LEU A 123 11.04 1.93 -4.97
C LEU A 123 10.32 2.98 -5.82
N ARG A 124 9.54 2.54 -6.82
CA ARG A 124 8.74 3.46 -7.67
C ARG A 124 7.82 4.36 -6.84
N ARG A 125 7.26 3.82 -5.75
CA ARG A 125 6.39 4.57 -4.85
C ARG A 125 7.15 5.64 -4.06
N ALA A 126 8.35 5.32 -3.58
CA ALA A 126 9.21 6.30 -2.93
C ALA A 126 9.60 7.43 -3.89
N ASP A 127 10.02 7.09 -5.11
CA ASP A 127 10.43 8.07 -6.13
C ASP A 127 9.30 9.04 -6.49
N MET A 128 8.07 8.52 -6.67
CA MET A 128 6.90 9.34 -6.99
C MET A 128 6.52 10.30 -5.85
N LEU A 129 6.45 9.80 -4.61
CA LEU A 129 6.14 10.62 -3.42
C LEU A 129 7.20 11.69 -3.16
N ILE A 130 8.45 11.42 -3.52
CA ILE A 130 9.53 12.42 -3.43
C ILE A 130 9.31 13.49 -4.50
N SER A 131 9.07 13.09 -5.75
CA SER A 131 8.89 14.04 -6.87
C SER A 131 7.70 14.97 -6.68
N SER A 132 6.56 14.47 -6.18
CA SER A 132 5.37 15.29 -5.92
C SER A 132 5.58 16.29 -4.78
N ARG A 133 6.26 15.87 -3.71
CA ARG A 133 6.60 16.74 -2.57
C ARG A 133 7.56 17.84 -2.99
N LEU A 134 8.58 17.51 -3.78
CA LEU A 134 9.52 18.49 -4.34
C LEU A 134 8.78 19.50 -5.21
N GLY A 135 7.89 19.03 -6.10
CA GLY A 135 7.09 19.92 -6.95
C GLY A 135 6.16 20.86 -6.16
N LEU A 136 5.53 20.37 -5.09
CA LEU A 136 4.71 21.22 -4.22
C LEU A 136 5.56 22.28 -3.51
N GLN A 137 6.71 21.89 -2.96
CA GLN A 137 7.60 22.82 -2.27
C GLN A 137 8.07 23.94 -3.20
N GLU A 138 8.58 23.60 -4.38
CA GLU A 138 9.03 24.57 -5.40
C GLU A 138 7.90 25.51 -5.84
N THR A 139 6.68 24.98 -5.97
CA THR A 139 5.49 25.80 -6.31
C THR A 139 5.17 26.78 -5.19
N LEU A 140 5.17 26.33 -3.94
CA LEU A 140 4.91 27.20 -2.78
C LEU A 140 6.02 28.25 -2.62
N GLU A 141 7.29 27.90 -2.81
CA GLU A 141 8.41 28.85 -2.79
C GLU A 141 8.25 29.91 -3.88
N SER A 142 7.81 29.52 -5.09
CA SER A 142 7.56 30.45 -6.19
C SER A 142 6.39 31.42 -5.88
N ILE A 143 5.29 30.90 -5.32
CA ILE A 143 4.15 31.72 -4.87
C ILE A 143 4.60 32.71 -3.80
N LEU A 144 5.42 32.23 -2.86
CA LEU A 144 5.93 33.04 -1.77
C LEU A 144 6.81 34.17 -2.28
N GLN A 145 7.74 33.87 -3.20
CA GLN A 145 8.62 34.86 -3.81
C GLN A 145 7.82 35.98 -4.50
N MET A 146 6.78 35.63 -5.27
CA MET A 146 5.88 36.62 -5.87
C MET A 146 5.14 37.45 -4.82
N ALA A 147 4.68 36.82 -3.73
CA ALA A 147 4.02 37.53 -2.64
C ALA A 147 4.96 38.54 -1.96
N LEU A 148 6.24 38.19 -1.77
CA LEU A 148 7.27 39.10 -1.25
C LEU A 148 7.49 40.28 -2.19
N GLU A 149 7.64 40.02 -3.49
CA GLU A 149 7.91 41.06 -4.50
C GLU A 149 6.79 42.08 -4.60
N VAL A 150 5.52 41.65 -4.56
CA VAL A 150 4.39 42.57 -4.73
C VAL A 150 4.04 43.30 -3.42
N THR A 151 4.20 42.67 -2.26
CA THR A 151 3.91 43.32 -0.96
C THR A 151 5.08 44.09 -0.37
N GLY A 152 6.30 43.90 -0.90
CA GLY A 152 7.52 44.45 -0.32
C GLY A 152 7.94 43.80 1.01
N ALA A 153 7.34 42.67 1.38
CA ALA A 153 7.74 41.91 2.55
C ALA A 153 9.18 41.40 2.44
N ARG A 154 9.90 41.32 3.56
CA ARG A 154 11.30 40.89 3.58
C ARG A 154 11.44 39.37 3.76
N TYR A 155 10.46 38.75 4.40
CA TYR A 155 10.48 37.33 4.68
C TYR A 155 9.05 36.77 4.59
N GLY A 156 8.93 35.53 4.12
CA GLY A 156 7.68 34.80 4.10
C GLY A 156 7.84 33.34 4.48
N ILE A 157 6.76 32.71 4.92
CA ILE A 157 6.71 31.28 5.22
C ILE A 157 5.33 30.70 4.95
N PHE A 158 5.32 29.50 4.38
CA PHE A 158 4.17 28.62 4.35
C PHE A 158 4.31 27.58 5.46
N ARG A 159 3.27 27.47 6.30
CA ARG A 159 3.13 26.36 7.24
C ARG A 159 1.84 25.61 6.96
N LEU A 160 1.92 24.30 6.71
CA LEU A 160 0.76 23.46 6.44
C LEU A 160 0.34 22.67 7.67
N VAL A 161 -0.95 22.37 7.77
CA VAL A 161 -1.49 21.56 8.87
C VAL A 161 -0.97 20.12 8.74
N ASP A 162 -0.51 19.54 9.85
CA ASP A 162 -0.10 18.13 9.91
C ASP A 162 -1.26 17.15 9.79
N GLU A 163 -0.96 15.85 9.63
CA GLU A 163 -1.96 14.80 9.43
C GLU A 163 -2.93 14.68 10.61
N ASP A 164 -2.41 14.83 11.84
CA ASP A 164 -3.19 14.79 13.09
C ASP A 164 -3.96 16.09 13.36
N ARG A 165 -3.75 17.11 12.53
CA ARG A 165 -4.35 18.44 12.61
C ARG A 165 -4.13 19.13 13.97
N GLN A 166 -2.94 18.95 14.53
CA GLN A 166 -2.52 19.54 15.80
C GLN A 166 -1.43 20.60 15.61
N ARG A 167 -0.71 20.58 14.49
CA ARG A 167 0.46 21.45 14.29
C ARG A 167 0.53 22.07 12.90
N LEU A 168 1.21 23.20 12.82
CA LEU A 168 1.60 23.90 11.62
C LEU A 168 3.07 23.58 11.31
N ILE A 169 3.30 22.89 10.20
CA ILE A 169 4.62 22.41 9.76
C ILE A 169 5.12 23.28 8.63
N THR A 170 6.32 23.85 8.78
CA THR A 170 6.96 24.62 7.72
C THR A 170 7.13 23.79 6.45
N ARG A 171 6.70 24.34 5.32
CA ARG A 171 6.79 23.70 3.99
C ARG A 171 7.58 24.47 2.97
N ALA A 172 7.55 25.79 3.03
CA ALA A 172 8.34 26.66 2.18
C ALA A 172 8.62 27.95 2.95
N PHE A 173 9.76 28.56 2.68
CA PHE A 173 10.12 29.89 3.19
C PHE A 173 10.92 30.62 2.12
N ALA A 174 10.87 31.95 2.12
CA ALA A 174 11.61 32.79 1.19
C ALA A 174 11.92 34.13 1.88
N GLY A 175 12.98 34.80 1.44
CA GLY A 175 13.42 36.08 1.99
C GLY A 175 14.91 36.30 1.80
N ASP A 176 15.34 37.53 2.06
CA ASP A 176 16.76 37.90 2.02
C ASP A 176 17.47 37.52 3.32
N ASP A 177 18.78 37.23 3.23
CA ASP A 177 19.65 36.96 4.39
C ASP A 177 19.12 35.88 5.35
N LEU A 178 18.55 34.81 4.80
CA LEU A 178 18.08 33.64 5.55
C LEU A 178 19.25 32.96 6.27
N GLY A 179 19.47 33.30 7.54
CA GLY A 179 20.52 32.71 8.36
C GLY A 179 20.08 31.37 8.92
N HIS A 180 19.11 31.40 9.83
CA HIS A 180 18.64 30.24 10.59
C HIS A 180 17.12 30.29 10.75
N PRO A 181 16.37 30.03 9.66
CA PRO A 181 14.92 30.08 9.71
C PRO A 181 14.36 29.08 10.73
N HIS A 182 13.43 29.53 11.58
CA HIS A 182 12.73 28.71 12.54
C HIS A 182 11.68 27.83 11.83
N THR A 183 12.08 26.59 11.59
CA THR A 183 11.27 25.55 10.93
C THR A 183 10.56 24.61 11.90
N GLU A 184 10.62 24.92 13.20
CA GLU A 184 9.95 24.16 14.26
C GLU A 184 8.43 24.08 14.03
N ALA A 185 7.84 22.95 14.38
CA ALA A 185 6.41 22.75 14.29
C ALA A 185 5.69 23.60 15.35
N LEU A 186 4.79 24.47 14.92
CA LEU A 186 4.01 25.31 15.82
C LEU A 186 2.69 24.63 16.19
N PRO A 187 2.17 24.80 17.42
CA PRO A 187 0.85 24.30 17.78
C PRO A 187 -0.24 24.99 16.94
N LEU A 188 -1.27 24.24 16.56
CA LEU A 188 -2.47 24.76 15.90
C LEU A 188 -3.48 25.23 16.95
N ASP A 189 -3.12 26.28 17.68
CA ASP A 189 -3.94 26.94 18.70
C ASP A 189 -3.70 28.46 18.71
N GLU A 190 -4.27 29.18 19.67
CA GLU A 190 -4.14 30.64 19.75
C GLU A 190 -2.83 31.13 20.40
N SER A 191 -1.87 30.23 20.67
CA SER A 191 -0.60 30.58 21.33
C SER A 191 0.39 31.32 20.42
N THR A 192 0.16 31.31 19.10
CA THR A 192 0.96 32.06 18.12
C THR A 192 0.10 32.94 17.22
N ILE A 193 0.64 34.02 16.63
CA ILE A 193 -0.10 34.88 15.67
C ILE A 193 -0.59 34.05 14.47
N THR A 194 0.28 33.21 13.93
CA THR A 194 -0.09 32.28 12.84
C THR A 194 -1.17 31.28 13.25
N GLY A 195 -1.10 30.74 14.47
CA GLY A 195 -2.14 29.90 15.03
C GLY A 195 -3.47 30.62 15.24
N GLN A 196 -3.46 31.88 15.70
CA GLN A 196 -4.66 32.70 15.82
C GLN A 196 -5.33 32.97 14.47
N ALA A 197 -4.55 33.27 13.42
CA ALA A 197 -5.09 33.42 12.06
C ALA A 197 -5.73 32.11 11.56
N ALA A 198 -5.07 30.98 11.84
CA ALA A 198 -5.58 29.65 11.49
C ALA A 198 -6.89 29.28 12.21
N VAL A 199 -6.96 29.49 13.53
CA VAL A 199 -8.12 29.16 14.37
C VAL A 199 -9.29 30.09 14.05
N SER A 200 -9.03 31.40 13.99
CA SER A 200 -10.06 32.40 13.68
C SER A 200 -10.51 32.38 12.21
N ARG A 201 -9.73 31.75 11.33
CA ARG A 201 -9.89 31.72 9.87
C ARG A 201 -9.99 33.13 9.26
N LYS A 202 -9.22 34.06 9.82
CA LYS A 202 -9.15 35.45 9.37
C LYS A 202 -7.72 35.84 9.06
N THR A 203 -7.56 36.65 8.03
CA THR A 203 -6.30 37.34 7.77
C THR A 203 -6.04 38.34 8.90
N LEU A 204 -4.83 38.33 9.44
CA LEU A 204 -4.38 39.24 10.49
C LEU A 204 -3.28 40.14 9.92
N CYS A 205 -3.48 41.46 10.00
CA CYS A 205 -2.49 42.47 9.64
C CYS A 205 -2.02 43.18 10.91
N ILE A 206 -0.77 42.92 11.30
CA ILE A 206 -0.19 43.38 12.56
C ILE A 206 0.83 44.48 12.26
N ALA A 207 0.53 45.70 12.71
CA ALA A 207 1.39 46.86 12.47
C ALA A 207 2.70 46.80 13.28
N ASP A 208 2.65 46.35 14.54
CA ASP A 208 3.83 46.13 15.38
C ASP A 208 3.68 44.87 16.26
N VAL A 209 4.46 43.83 15.99
CA VAL A 209 4.51 42.58 16.77
C VAL A 209 5.01 42.80 18.20
N ARG A 210 5.61 43.96 18.49
CA ARG A 210 6.05 44.34 19.84
C ARG A 210 4.94 44.92 20.70
N ASP A 211 3.78 45.23 20.13
CA ASP A 211 2.63 45.70 20.89
C ASP A 211 2.25 44.68 21.96
N PRO A 212 1.83 45.10 23.17
CA PRO A 212 1.59 44.18 24.29
C PRO A 212 0.62 43.03 24.00
N VAL A 213 -0.33 43.24 23.08
CA VAL A 213 -1.29 42.24 22.63
C VAL A 213 -0.62 41.13 21.82
N TRP A 214 0.33 41.49 20.94
CA TRP A 214 0.97 40.57 20.00
C TRP A 214 2.28 40.00 20.53
N ARG A 215 3.01 40.76 21.33
CA ARG A 215 4.35 40.39 21.84
C ARG A 215 4.40 39.05 22.57
N ARG A 216 3.31 38.63 23.20
CA ARG A 216 3.23 37.37 23.96
C ARG A 216 3.04 36.14 23.08
N VAL A 217 2.49 36.34 21.88
CA VAL A 217 2.15 35.28 20.91
C VAL A 217 2.96 35.40 19.62
N TYR A 218 3.83 36.40 19.51
CA TYR A 218 4.76 36.54 18.41
C TYR A 218 5.84 35.46 18.51
N TYR A 219 5.98 34.68 17.43
CA TYR A 219 7.01 33.68 17.29
C TYR A 219 7.89 34.07 16.10
N PRO A 220 9.16 34.50 16.32
CA PRO A 220 10.00 35.03 15.26
C PRO A 220 10.34 33.97 14.21
N LEU A 221 10.38 34.38 12.94
CA LEU A 221 10.74 33.49 11.82
C LEU A 221 12.23 33.20 11.74
N ASP A 222 13.07 34.10 12.28
CA ASP A 222 14.51 33.92 12.40
C ASP A 222 14.98 34.65 13.67
N LYS A 223 15.83 34.00 14.47
CA LYS A 223 16.36 34.53 15.73
C LYS A 223 17.18 35.81 15.57
N ASP A 224 17.80 36.00 14.42
CA ASP A 224 18.73 37.09 14.13
C ASP A 224 18.01 38.26 13.43
N MET A 225 16.82 38.01 12.86
CA MET A 225 15.99 39.02 12.23
C MET A 225 15.07 39.71 13.24
N LYS A 226 14.99 41.04 13.15
CA LYS A 226 14.14 41.87 14.00
C LYS A 226 12.95 42.38 13.22
N MET A 227 11.92 41.55 13.08
CA MET A 227 10.69 41.96 12.42
C MET A 227 9.84 42.86 13.32
N ARG A 228 8.99 43.65 12.67
CA ARG A 228 8.11 44.65 13.29
C ARG A 228 6.68 44.44 12.84
N SER A 229 6.40 44.25 11.56
CA SER A 229 5.04 43.94 11.12
C SER A 229 4.92 42.51 10.61
N GLU A 230 3.70 41.96 10.74
CA GLU A 230 3.37 40.59 10.32
C GLU A 230 2.01 40.61 9.61
N LEU A 231 1.91 39.94 8.46
CA LEU A 231 0.68 39.76 7.69
C LEU A 231 0.47 38.26 7.47
N VAL A 232 -0.56 37.71 8.12
CA VAL A 232 -0.88 36.29 8.05
C VAL A 232 -2.23 36.08 7.40
N THR A 233 -2.31 35.12 6.48
CA THR A 233 -3.60 34.66 5.94
C THR A 233 -3.74 33.14 6.03
N PRO A 234 -4.93 32.62 6.42
CA PRO A 234 -5.18 31.18 6.43
C PRO A 234 -5.38 30.62 5.02
N LEU A 235 -4.94 29.40 4.80
CA LEU A 235 -5.16 28.64 3.57
C LEU A 235 -6.44 27.82 3.73
N ILE A 236 -7.56 28.32 3.21
CA ILE A 236 -8.87 27.68 3.35
C ILE A 236 -9.30 27.07 2.02
N ALA A 237 -9.51 25.76 2.01
CA ALA A 237 -10.10 25.06 0.87
C ALA A 237 -11.56 25.49 0.63
N PRO A 238 -12.10 25.36 -0.60
CA PRO A 238 -13.52 25.62 -0.88
C PRO A 238 -14.49 24.81 0.01
N SER A 239 -14.06 23.65 0.51
CA SER A 239 -14.81 22.84 1.48
C SER A 239 -14.86 23.42 2.90
N GLY A 240 -14.19 24.55 3.14
CA GLY A 240 -13.99 25.14 4.48
C GLY A 240 -12.91 24.44 5.31
N ARG A 241 -12.14 23.53 4.74
CA ARG A 241 -11.01 22.86 5.42
C ARG A 241 -9.79 23.79 5.48
N LEU A 242 -9.21 23.96 6.67
CA LEU A 242 -7.94 24.65 6.85
C LEU A 242 -6.79 23.73 6.41
N GLU A 243 -5.98 24.23 5.47
CA GLU A 243 -4.81 23.55 4.92
C GLU A 243 -3.48 24.06 5.49
N GLY A 244 -3.47 25.27 6.06
CA GLY A 244 -2.26 25.91 6.55
C GLY A 244 -2.41 27.41 6.69
N VAL A 245 -1.29 28.10 6.71
CA VAL A 245 -1.16 29.56 6.75
C VAL A 245 -0.02 30.00 5.83
N LEU A 246 -0.21 31.19 5.26
CA LEU A 246 0.81 31.98 4.59
C LEU A 246 1.09 33.20 5.48
N ASN A 247 2.34 33.36 5.90
CA ASN A 247 2.78 34.46 6.75
C ASN A 247 3.89 35.26 6.05
N LEU A 248 3.79 36.60 6.09
CA LEU A 248 4.79 37.54 5.63
C LEU A 248 5.22 38.47 6.78
N GLU A 249 6.51 38.78 6.88
CA GLU A 249 7.07 39.68 7.89
C GLU A 249 7.98 40.76 7.29
N SER A 250 8.02 41.91 7.95
CA SER A 250 8.87 43.04 7.59
C SER A 250 9.53 43.67 8.82
N PRO A 251 10.76 44.18 8.73
CA PRO A 251 11.41 44.95 9.80
C PRO A 251 10.81 46.34 10.02
N ASP A 252 9.92 46.81 9.14
CA ASP A 252 9.29 48.12 9.23
C ASP A 252 7.95 48.04 9.99
N VAL A 253 7.61 49.10 10.72
CA VAL A 253 6.32 49.19 11.43
C VAL A 253 5.24 49.52 10.42
N GLY A 254 4.12 48.78 10.45
CA GLY A 254 2.98 49.04 9.57
C GLY A 254 3.31 48.89 8.09
N ALA A 255 4.18 47.94 7.74
CA ALA A 255 4.61 47.75 6.35
C ALA A 255 3.48 47.27 5.40
N PHE A 256 2.38 46.77 5.96
CA PHE A 256 1.30 46.13 5.22
C PHE A 256 0.02 46.96 5.26
N SER A 257 -0.60 47.13 4.09
CA SER A 257 -1.88 47.78 3.89
C SER A 257 -3.04 46.76 3.80
N ASP A 258 -4.27 47.26 3.76
CA ASP A 258 -5.45 46.43 3.48
C ASP A 258 -5.41 45.84 2.06
N GLU A 259 -4.77 46.53 1.11
CA GLU A 259 -4.57 46.04 -0.26
C GLU A 259 -3.59 44.85 -0.27
N ASP A 260 -2.51 44.92 0.50
CA ASP A 260 -1.58 43.80 0.68
C ASP A 260 -2.27 42.59 1.30
N ALA A 261 -3.20 42.81 2.24
CA ALA A 261 -3.99 41.74 2.84
C ALA A 261 -4.90 41.04 1.81
N LEU A 262 -5.55 41.79 0.92
CA LEU A 262 -6.37 41.24 -0.16
C LEU A 262 -5.53 40.49 -1.20
N LEU A 263 -4.35 41.02 -1.51
CA LEU A 263 -3.41 40.38 -2.41
C LEU A 263 -2.89 39.07 -1.81
N LEU A 264 -2.53 39.06 -0.53
CA LEU A 264 -2.05 37.86 0.14
C LEU A 264 -3.13 36.77 0.21
N GLN A 265 -4.40 37.16 0.41
CA GLN A 265 -5.53 36.23 0.29
C GLN A 265 -5.63 35.62 -1.12
N SER A 266 -5.31 36.38 -2.18
CA SER A 266 -5.30 35.88 -3.55
C SER A 266 -4.18 34.85 -3.77
N PHE A 267 -2.98 35.09 -3.24
CA PHE A 267 -1.89 34.10 -3.23
C PHE A 267 -2.24 32.86 -2.41
N ALA A 268 -2.95 33.02 -1.29
CA ALA A 268 -3.44 31.90 -0.50
C ALA A 268 -4.39 30.99 -1.30
N ILE A 269 -5.26 31.56 -2.14
CA ILE A 269 -6.13 30.78 -3.03
C ILE A 269 -5.29 29.96 -4.01
N GLN A 270 -4.27 30.57 -4.64
CA GLN A 270 -3.36 29.85 -5.56
C GLN A 270 -2.60 28.73 -4.84
N ALA A 271 -2.11 28.99 -3.63
CA ALA A 271 -1.43 27.98 -2.81
C ALA A 271 -2.37 26.82 -2.45
N VAL A 272 -3.62 27.09 -2.10
CA VAL A 272 -4.63 26.06 -1.82
C VAL A 272 -4.86 25.17 -3.05
N ILE A 273 -4.93 25.76 -4.25
CA ILE A 273 -5.05 25.01 -5.51
C ILE A 273 -3.85 24.07 -5.69
N ALA A 274 -2.62 24.60 -5.59
CA ALA A 274 -1.40 23.81 -5.72
C ALA A 274 -1.32 22.66 -4.69
N ILE A 275 -1.71 22.91 -3.44
CA ILE A 275 -1.77 21.89 -2.39
C ILE A 275 -2.79 20.79 -2.74
N GLN A 276 -3.95 21.17 -3.28
CA GLN A 276 -4.97 20.21 -3.69
C GLN A 276 -4.52 19.38 -4.90
N GLU A 277 -3.89 20.01 -5.89
CA GLU A 277 -3.34 19.33 -7.06
C GLU A 277 -2.24 18.35 -6.68
N ALA A 278 -1.30 18.75 -5.83
CA ALA A 278 -0.26 17.86 -5.32
C ALA A 278 -0.84 16.66 -4.57
N ARG A 279 -1.83 16.88 -3.70
CA ARG A 279 -2.53 15.79 -2.99
C ARG A 279 -3.33 14.88 -3.92
N LEU A 280 -3.96 15.44 -4.95
CA LEU A 280 -4.67 14.66 -5.96
C LEU A 280 -3.68 13.81 -6.75
N LEU A 281 -2.55 14.38 -7.16
CA LEU A 281 -1.50 13.67 -7.86
C LEU A 281 -0.92 12.54 -6.99
N ASP A 282 -0.61 12.83 -5.72
CA ASP A 282 -0.17 11.83 -4.73
C ASP A 282 -1.17 10.68 -4.64
N ALA A 283 -2.46 11.01 -4.48
CA ALA A 283 -3.53 10.02 -4.37
C ALA A 283 -3.70 9.18 -5.65
N LEU A 284 -3.59 9.79 -6.82
CA LEU A 284 -3.66 9.10 -8.11
C LEU A 284 -2.45 8.21 -8.34
N GLN A 285 -1.25 8.65 -7.94
CA GLN A 285 -0.02 7.87 -8.00
C GLN A 285 -0.10 6.67 -7.05
N ASP A 286 -0.58 6.89 -5.82
CA ASP A 286 -0.79 5.82 -4.84
C ASP A 286 -1.79 4.77 -5.33
N LEU A 287 -2.87 5.23 -5.98
CA LEU A 287 -3.83 4.35 -6.61
C LEU A 287 -3.21 3.59 -7.79
N SER A 288 -2.50 4.27 -8.68
CA SER A 288 -1.82 3.69 -9.85
C SER A 288 -0.80 2.61 -9.46
N ALA A 289 0.00 2.86 -8.42
CA ALA A 289 0.96 1.89 -7.90
C ALA A 289 0.28 0.62 -7.36
N ARG A 290 -0.94 0.75 -6.80
CA ARG A 290 -1.71 -0.39 -6.26
C ARG A 290 -2.54 -1.11 -7.31
N LEU A 291 -2.96 -0.41 -8.37
CA LEU A 291 -3.62 -1.01 -9.54
C LEU A 291 -2.77 -2.12 -10.19
N LEU A 292 -1.45 -2.07 -10.03
CA LEU A 292 -0.52 -3.07 -10.56
C LEU A 292 -0.29 -4.28 -9.63
N ALA A 293 -0.79 -4.26 -8.38
CA ALA A 293 -0.47 -5.27 -7.37
C ALA A 293 -1.69 -5.91 -6.70
N ASP A 294 -2.83 -5.22 -6.67
CA ASP A 294 -3.99 -5.63 -5.87
C ASP A 294 -5.13 -6.24 -6.71
N PRO A 295 -5.90 -7.21 -6.16
CA PRO A 295 -7.14 -7.69 -6.78
C PRO A 295 -8.15 -6.54 -7.00
N PRO A 296 -8.99 -6.57 -8.06
CA PRO A 296 -9.95 -5.52 -8.40
C PRO A 296 -10.85 -5.05 -7.25
N THR A 297 -11.19 -5.95 -6.33
CA THR A 297 -12.04 -5.68 -5.16
C THR A 297 -11.37 -4.76 -4.13
N VAL A 298 -10.05 -4.81 -4.00
CA VAL A 298 -9.27 -3.92 -3.13
C VAL A 298 -9.20 -2.52 -3.74
N ILE A 299 -8.96 -2.45 -5.05
CA ILE A 299 -8.93 -1.21 -5.84
C ILE A 299 -10.25 -0.45 -5.72
N TYR A 300 -11.39 -1.12 -5.96
CA TYR A 300 -12.71 -0.48 -5.89
C TYR A 300 -12.98 0.18 -4.54
N ARG A 301 -12.58 -0.49 -3.44
CA ARG A 301 -12.75 0.04 -2.09
C ARG A 301 -11.92 1.31 -1.86
N GLN A 302 -10.69 1.31 -2.34
CA GLN A 302 -9.78 2.43 -2.16
C GLN A 302 -10.22 3.64 -2.99
N VAL A 303 -10.64 3.45 -4.24
CA VAL A 303 -11.19 4.54 -5.07
C VAL A 303 -12.37 5.21 -4.40
N VAL A 304 -13.30 4.41 -3.87
CA VAL A 304 -14.50 4.91 -3.18
C VAL A 304 -14.12 5.66 -1.90
N GLU A 305 -13.16 5.15 -1.14
CA GLU A 305 -12.69 5.79 0.09
C GLU A 305 -11.98 7.12 -0.20
N LEU A 306 -11.15 7.14 -1.23
CA LEU A 306 -10.44 8.32 -1.68
C LEU A 306 -11.43 9.40 -2.13
N ALA A 307 -12.39 9.05 -2.99
CA ALA A 307 -13.44 9.97 -3.44
C ALA A 307 -14.23 10.55 -2.25
N ARG A 308 -14.60 9.70 -1.28
CA ARG A 308 -15.27 10.14 -0.05
C ARG A 308 -14.44 11.16 0.74
N LYS A 309 -13.15 10.86 0.95
CA LYS A 309 -12.22 11.72 1.70
C LYS A 309 -11.93 13.04 0.99
N LEU A 310 -11.67 13.00 -0.32
CA LEU A 310 -11.39 14.18 -1.13
C LEU A 310 -12.57 15.13 -1.17
N LEU A 311 -13.79 14.60 -1.33
CA LEU A 311 -15.02 15.40 -1.46
C LEU A 311 -15.67 15.74 -0.12
N GLY A 312 -15.16 15.23 1.01
CA GLY A 312 -15.77 15.43 2.33
C GLY A 312 -17.19 14.83 2.45
N ALA A 313 -17.49 13.80 1.65
CA ALA A 313 -18.82 13.20 1.61
C ALA A 313 -19.05 12.22 2.78
N PRO A 314 -20.29 12.09 3.30
CA PRO A 314 -20.60 11.12 4.34
C PRO A 314 -20.54 9.68 3.82
N HIS A 315 -20.91 9.47 2.54
CA HIS A 315 -20.90 8.16 1.89
C HIS A 315 -20.37 8.26 0.47
N ALA A 316 -19.76 7.19 -0.02
CA ALA A 316 -19.44 7.01 -1.44
C ALA A 316 -19.61 5.54 -1.82
N GLY A 317 -19.99 5.26 -3.07
CA GLY A 317 -20.14 3.89 -3.57
C GLY A 317 -19.74 3.76 -5.03
N LEU A 318 -19.32 2.54 -5.41
CA LEU A 318 -19.01 2.16 -6.79
C LEU A 318 -19.93 1.02 -7.19
N TRP A 319 -20.64 1.20 -8.32
CA TRP A 319 -21.49 0.17 -8.90
C TRP A 319 -20.97 -0.21 -10.28
N ARG A 320 -21.02 -1.51 -10.59
CA ARG A 320 -20.77 -2.03 -11.93
C ARG A 320 -22.10 -2.31 -12.59
N ARG A 321 -22.33 -1.67 -13.74
CA ARG A 321 -23.47 -1.98 -14.60
C ARG A 321 -23.24 -3.29 -15.33
N THR A 322 -24.19 -4.21 -15.21
CA THR A 322 -24.33 -5.39 -16.07
C THR A 322 -25.58 -5.24 -16.93
N PRO A 323 -25.76 -6.04 -17.99
CA PRO A 323 -26.96 -5.98 -18.84
C PRO A 323 -28.27 -6.19 -18.07
N ALA A 324 -28.23 -6.89 -16.94
CA ALA A 324 -29.42 -7.22 -16.15
C ALA A 324 -29.58 -6.38 -14.87
N GLN A 325 -28.49 -5.90 -14.27
CA GLN A 325 -28.50 -5.34 -12.90
C GLN A 325 -27.32 -4.37 -12.65
N LEU A 326 -27.48 -3.50 -11.65
CA LEU A 326 -26.38 -2.74 -11.03
C LEU A 326 -25.83 -3.53 -9.83
N LEU A 327 -24.56 -3.92 -9.90
CA LEU A 327 -23.88 -4.67 -8.84
C LEU A 327 -22.98 -3.73 -8.04
N LEU A 328 -23.28 -3.51 -6.77
CA LEU A 328 -22.41 -2.77 -5.85
C LEU A 328 -21.04 -3.47 -5.74
N GLN A 329 -19.97 -2.74 -6.02
CA GLN A 329 -18.59 -3.22 -5.97
C GLN A 329 -17.87 -2.77 -4.69
N ALA A 330 -18.18 -1.57 -4.19
CA ALA A 330 -17.63 -1.02 -2.95
C ALA A 330 -18.53 0.10 -2.39
N LEU A 331 -18.58 0.22 -1.06
CA LEU A 331 -19.30 1.25 -0.32
C LEU A 331 -18.44 1.70 0.87
N GLN A 332 -18.40 3.01 1.14
CA GLN A 332 -17.72 3.59 2.29
C GLN A 332 -18.63 4.58 3.03
N PRO A 333 -18.69 4.53 4.37
CA PRO A 333 -18.01 3.56 5.25
C PRO A 333 -18.59 2.14 5.14
N ARG A 334 -17.75 1.14 5.44
CA ARG A 334 -18.01 -0.29 5.14
C ARG A 334 -19.26 -0.86 5.82
N ASP A 335 -19.60 -0.33 6.99
CA ASP A 335 -20.73 -0.77 7.82
C ASP A 335 -21.98 0.10 7.62
N ALA A 336 -21.93 1.08 6.71
CA ALA A 336 -23.10 1.88 6.38
C ALA A 336 -24.10 1.04 5.59
N ALA A 337 -25.38 1.11 5.99
CA ALA A 337 -26.45 0.69 5.11
C ALA A 337 -26.40 1.55 3.83
N PRO A 338 -26.56 0.96 2.63
CA PRO A 338 -26.75 1.77 1.43
C PRO A 338 -27.96 2.70 1.67
N PRO A 339 -27.86 4.00 1.35
CA PRO A 339 -28.91 4.94 1.72
C PRO A 339 -30.27 4.55 1.11
N GLU A 340 -31.33 4.56 1.92
CA GLU A 340 -32.68 4.23 1.45
C GLU A 340 -33.10 5.18 0.31
N GLY A 341 -33.59 4.62 -0.80
CA GLY A 341 -34.07 5.38 -1.97
C GLY A 341 -33.06 5.62 -3.10
N LEU A 342 -31.76 5.37 -2.88
CA LEU A 342 -30.72 5.58 -3.93
C LEU A 342 -30.80 4.53 -5.06
N LEU A 343 -31.12 3.27 -4.73
CA LEU A 343 -31.26 2.19 -5.70
C LEU A 343 -32.39 2.42 -6.73
N PRO A 344 -33.63 2.77 -6.31
CA PRO A 344 -34.71 3.14 -7.24
C PRO A 344 -34.40 4.39 -8.08
N ALA A 345 -33.79 5.42 -7.49
CA ALA A 345 -33.47 6.68 -8.17
C ALA A 345 -32.37 6.52 -9.24
N MET A 346 -31.33 5.71 -8.96
CA MET A 346 -30.28 5.38 -9.93
C MET A 346 -30.82 4.58 -11.12
N VAL A 347 -31.74 3.65 -10.89
CA VAL A 347 -32.41 2.87 -11.94
C VAL A 347 -33.29 3.76 -12.83
N GLN A 348 -34.07 4.67 -12.24
CA GLN A 348 -34.89 5.65 -13.00
C GLN A 348 -34.04 6.59 -13.87
N THR A 349 -32.95 7.14 -13.31
CA THR A 349 -32.09 8.11 -14.00
C THR A 349 -31.38 7.49 -15.23
N LEU A 350 -30.99 6.22 -15.13
CA LEU A 350 -30.36 5.49 -16.23
C LEU A 350 -31.35 5.09 -17.33
N HIS A 351 -32.62 4.79 -17.00
CA HIS A 351 -33.67 4.56 -18.00
C HIS A 351 -34.04 5.84 -18.77
N HIS A 352 -33.84 7.02 -18.19
CA HIS A 352 -34.14 8.30 -18.85
C HIS A 352 -33.07 8.77 -19.85
N SER A 353 -31.98 8.00 -20.07
CA SER A 353 -30.85 8.38 -20.94
C SER A 353 -30.79 7.64 -22.30
N ALA A 354 -31.87 6.98 -22.75
CA ALA A 354 -32.03 6.50 -24.13
C ALA A 354 -33.54 6.52 -24.51
N PRO A 355 -33.90 6.80 -25.79
CA PRO A 355 -35.19 7.39 -26.13
C PRO A 355 -36.36 6.43 -25.93
N ALA A 356 -37.47 7.01 -25.49
CA ALA A 356 -38.74 6.34 -25.26
C ALA A 356 -39.19 5.53 -26.48
N HIS A 357 -39.42 4.23 -26.28
CA HIS A 357 -40.34 3.46 -27.10
C HIS A 357 -41.29 2.68 -26.18
N ILE A 358 -42.49 3.25 -26.00
CA ILE A 358 -43.65 2.55 -25.46
C ILE A 358 -44.37 1.94 -26.67
N PRO A 359 -44.46 0.60 -26.81
CA PRO A 359 -45.39 0.01 -27.75
C PRO A 359 -46.78 -0.04 -27.08
N LEU A 360 -47.72 0.73 -27.64
CA LEU A 360 -49.15 0.52 -27.40
C LEU A 360 -49.59 -0.70 -28.24
N GLY A 361 -50.19 -1.69 -27.59
CA GLY A 361 -50.82 -2.85 -28.24
C GLY A 361 -51.62 -3.71 -27.24
N PRO A 362 -52.70 -4.38 -27.68
CA PRO A 362 -54.04 -3.92 -27.32
C PRO A 362 -54.87 -4.89 -26.48
N ALA A 363 -55.77 -4.29 -25.68
CA ALA A 363 -57.15 -4.64 -25.33
C ALA A 363 -57.43 -4.32 -23.85
#